data_AF-A0A2W1AEW8-F1
#
_entry.id   AF-A0A2W1AEW8-F1
#
_cell.length_a   1.000
_cell.length_b   1.000
_cell.length_c   1.000
_cell.angle_alpha   90.00
_cell.angle_beta   90.00
_cell.angle_gamma   90.00
#
_symmetry.space_group_name_H-M   'P 1'
#
loop_
_entity.id
_entity.type
_entity.pdbx_description
1 polymer ?
#
loop_
_entity_poly.entity_id
_entity_poly.type
_entity_poly.pdbx_seq_one_letter_code
_entity_poly.pdbx_strand_id
1 'polypeptide(L)'
;MEPLRAHRRLAVSIAGAIIFIVGLGGLPADLSWWKDALSEVGDVIGEAPIAAVAVVLGLGLIVWVNWAWIVMQLRGGAITWGSHDQAIEVIRGWLVKQKYQVTENAVPDYSHALSAAWGGTISTVALLPDDPLRLVILSSRALSTEQQGEIAGWTYSERAALLHDLRIELARFGVLFDGADEPFREVRVYDLVPLDPDFNEQALADFHMRVRRADLVMNAVVSKAFDVRDTQSAPAFALPPAPDSPADLPSEEL
;
A
#
# COMPACT_ATOMS: atom_id res chain seq x y z
N MET A 1 -41.83 -9.41 53.16
CA MET A 1 -41.39 -8.60 51.99
C MET A 1 -39.97 -8.02 52.16
N GLU A 2 -39.14 -8.58 53.05
CA GLU A 2 -37.75 -8.13 53.26
C GLU A 2 -36.65 -8.85 52.43
N PRO A 3 -36.76 -10.14 52.00
CA PRO A 3 -35.62 -10.84 51.37
C PRO A 3 -35.28 -10.31 49.97
N LEU A 4 -36.28 -9.80 49.23
CA LEU A 4 -36.08 -9.23 47.89
C LEU A 4 -35.25 -7.94 47.90
N ARG A 5 -35.21 -7.18 49.00
CA ARG A 5 -34.39 -5.96 49.10
C ARG A 5 -32.92 -6.29 49.37
N ALA A 6 -32.63 -7.37 50.08
CA ALA A 6 -31.28 -7.84 50.35
C ALA A 6 -30.61 -8.35 49.06
N HIS A 7 -31.29 -9.18 48.27
CA HIS A 7 -30.77 -9.69 47.00
C HIS A 7 -30.53 -8.58 45.96
N ARG A 8 -31.38 -7.54 45.95
CA ARG A 8 -31.21 -6.40 45.02
C ARG A 8 -30.01 -5.52 45.38
N ARG A 9 -29.71 -5.34 46.67
CA ARG A 9 -28.51 -4.61 47.13
C ARG A 9 -27.22 -5.38 46.84
N LEU A 10 -27.25 -6.71 47.02
CA LEU A 10 -26.11 -7.59 46.76
C LEU A 10 -25.75 -7.61 45.25
N ALA A 11 -26.75 -7.76 44.38
CA ALA A 11 -26.56 -7.75 42.93
C ALA A 11 -25.99 -6.41 42.41
N VAL A 12 -26.40 -5.28 42.99
CA VAL A 12 -25.88 -3.95 42.64
C VAL A 12 -24.44 -3.78 43.13
N SER A 13 -24.08 -4.35 44.30
CA SER A 13 -22.71 -4.30 44.82
C SER A 13 -21.73 -5.13 43.98
N ILE A 14 -22.14 -6.33 43.56
CA ILE A 14 -21.32 -7.22 42.71
C ILE A 14 -21.18 -6.63 41.30
N ALA A 15 -22.27 -6.12 40.72
CA ALA A 15 -22.21 -5.44 39.43
C ALA A 15 -21.32 -4.19 39.49
N GLY A 16 -21.39 -3.41 40.57
CA GLY A 16 -20.54 -2.24 40.79
C GLY A 16 -19.04 -2.59 40.90
N ALA A 17 -18.72 -3.67 41.62
CA ALA A 17 -17.34 -4.16 41.74
C ALA A 17 -16.77 -4.66 40.41
N ILE A 18 -17.57 -5.39 39.61
CA ILE A 18 -17.16 -5.86 38.28
C ILE A 18 -16.96 -4.67 37.33
N ILE A 19 -17.85 -3.68 37.34
CA ILE A 19 -17.71 -2.46 36.54
C ILE A 19 -16.47 -1.66 36.96
N PHE A 20 -16.16 -1.60 38.25
CA PHE A 20 -14.96 -0.93 38.76
C PHE A 20 -13.66 -1.64 38.33
N ILE A 21 -13.64 -2.98 38.36
CA ILE A 21 -12.51 -3.81 37.89
C ILE A 21 -12.30 -3.68 36.37
N VAL A 22 -13.37 -3.53 35.59
CA VAL A 22 -13.28 -3.33 34.13
C VAL A 22 -12.94 -1.87 33.77
N GLY A 23 -13.34 -0.91 34.59
CA GLY A 23 -13.16 0.53 34.33
C GLY A 23 -11.79 1.10 34.70
N LEU A 24 -11.08 0.50 35.65
CA LEU A 24 -9.71 0.87 36.01
C LEU A 24 -8.78 -0.22 35.49
N GLY A 25 -8.18 -0.01 34.32
CA GLY A 25 -7.24 -0.92 33.65
C GLY A 25 -5.92 -1.15 34.40
N GLY A 26 -5.98 -1.58 35.66
CA GLY A 26 -4.86 -2.00 36.46
C GLY A 26 -5.29 -3.21 37.28
N LEU A 27 -4.71 -4.37 36.98
CA LEU A 27 -4.71 -5.49 37.91
C LEU A 27 -4.01 -5.00 39.19
N PRO A 28 -4.69 -4.88 40.34
CA PRO A 28 -4.02 -4.58 41.60
C PRO A 28 -2.91 -5.60 41.86
N ALA A 29 -1.74 -5.10 42.22
CA ALA A 29 -0.50 -5.88 42.35
C ALA A 29 -0.51 -6.90 43.49
N ASP A 30 -1.48 -6.78 44.41
CA ASP A 30 -1.64 -7.72 45.50
C ASP A 30 -2.62 -8.83 45.09
N LEU A 31 -2.30 -10.08 45.39
CA LEU A 31 -3.18 -11.24 45.17
C LEU A 31 -4.06 -11.53 46.39
N SER A 32 -3.80 -10.86 47.53
CA SER A 32 -4.53 -11.07 48.79
C SER A 32 -6.01 -10.66 48.66
N TRP A 33 -6.31 -9.53 48.03
CA TRP A 33 -7.70 -9.07 47.84
C TRP A 33 -8.51 -9.99 46.93
N TRP A 34 -7.88 -10.65 45.94
CA TRP A 34 -8.55 -11.64 45.08
C TRP A 34 -9.04 -12.82 45.89
N LYS A 35 -8.24 -13.26 46.88
CA LYS A 35 -8.60 -14.37 47.76
C LYS A 35 -9.81 -14.02 48.62
N ASP A 36 -9.83 -12.83 49.19
CA ASP A 36 -10.92 -12.37 50.05
C ASP A 36 -12.22 -12.21 49.23
N ALA A 37 -12.14 -11.57 48.05
CA ALA A 37 -13.26 -11.41 47.13
C ALA A 37 -13.81 -12.75 46.60
N LEU A 38 -12.94 -13.71 46.31
CA LEU A 38 -13.35 -15.05 45.87
C LEU A 38 -13.96 -15.87 47.03
N SER A 39 -13.52 -15.66 48.28
CA SER A 39 -14.12 -16.32 49.45
C SER A 39 -15.55 -15.83 49.70
N GLU A 40 -15.80 -14.52 49.62
CA GLU A 40 -17.14 -13.93 49.74
C GLU A 40 -18.08 -14.40 48.63
N VAL A 41 -17.55 -14.56 47.41
CA VAL A 41 -18.31 -15.11 46.28
C VAL A 41 -18.61 -16.59 46.47
N GLY A 42 -17.71 -17.36 47.07
CA GLY A 42 -17.90 -18.78 47.40
C GLY A 42 -19.07 -19.02 48.36
N ASP A 43 -19.22 -18.16 49.38
CA ASP A 43 -20.32 -18.22 50.34
C ASP A 43 -21.68 -17.91 49.69
N VAL A 44 -21.72 -17.02 48.69
CA VAL A 44 -22.94 -16.66 47.94
C VAL A 44 -23.36 -17.75 46.93
N ILE A 45 -22.40 -18.50 46.40
CA ILE A 45 -22.63 -19.56 45.39
C ILE A 45 -23.35 -20.77 46.00
N GLY A 46 -23.20 -21.03 47.30
CA GLY A 46 -23.88 -22.12 48.00
C GLY A 46 -25.41 -22.01 48.03
N GLU A 47 -25.96 -20.80 47.92
CA GLU A 47 -27.41 -20.55 48.07
C GLU A 47 -28.13 -20.22 46.75
N ALA A 48 -27.40 -19.86 45.68
CA ALA A 48 -28.00 -19.41 44.43
C ALA A 48 -27.20 -19.86 43.18
N PRO A 49 -27.62 -20.93 42.47
CA PRO A 49 -26.88 -21.44 41.31
C PRO A 49 -26.80 -20.45 40.14
N ILE A 50 -27.75 -19.52 40.04
CA ILE A 50 -27.74 -18.45 39.03
C ILE A 50 -26.60 -17.45 39.30
N ALA A 51 -26.27 -17.18 40.57
CA ALA A 51 -25.16 -16.32 40.93
C ALA A 51 -23.81 -16.97 40.54
N ALA A 52 -23.68 -18.29 40.70
CA ALA A 52 -22.51 -19.04 40.26
C ALA A 52 -22.28 -18.92 38.74
N VAL A 53 -23.34 -19.05 37.94
CA VAL A 53 -23.25 -18.89 36.48
C VAL A 53 -22.84 -17.46 36.10
N ALA A 54 -23.41 -16.45 36.76
CA ALA A 54 -23.05 -15.06 36.50
C ALA A 54 -21.58 -14.75 36.83
N VAL A 55 -21.06 -15.30 37.92
CA VAL A 55 -19.64 -15.18 38.30
C VAL A 55 -18.73 -15.85 37.27
N VAL A 56 -19.04 -17.07 36.85
CA VAL A 56 -18.25 -17.78 35.83
C VAL A 56 -18.23 -17.03 34.50
N LEU A 57 -19.38 -16.49 34.07
CA LEU A 57 -19.45 -15.67 32.86
C LEU A 57 -18.68 -14.35 32.99
N GLY A 58 -18.76 -13.70 34.15
CA GLY A 58 -18.00 -12.47 34.44
C GLY A 58 -16.49 -12.71 34.41
N LEU A 59 -16.02 -13.78 35.06
CA LEU A 59 -14.61 -14.19 35.02
C LEU A 59 -14.18 -14.55 33.60
N GLY A 60 -15.03 -15.28 32.85
CA GLY A 60 -14.77 -15.61 31.45
C GLY A 60 -14.62 -14.36 30.57
N LEU A 61 -15.45 -13.35 30.78
CA LEU A 61 -15.36 -12.07 30.06
C LEU A 61 -14.08 -11.31 30.42
N ILE A 62 -13.70 -11.27 31.71
CA ILE A 62 -12.46 -10.62 32.16
C ILE A 62 -11.24 -11.31 31.54
N VAL A 63 -11.20 -12.64 31.55
CA VAL A 63 -10.13 -13.42 30.90
C VAL A 63 -10.10 -13.16 29.40
N TRP A 64 -11.26 -13.12 28.74
CA TRP A 64 -11.34 -12.85 27.31
C TRP A 64 -10.87 -11.43 26.94
N VAL A 65 -11.28 -10.40 27.68
CA VAL A 65 -10.84 -9.01 27.46
C VAL A 65 -9.33 -8.87 27.70
N ASN A 66 -8.81 -9.45 28.78
CA ASN A 66 -7.36 -9.44 29.04
C ASN A 66 -6.59 -10.21 27.98
N TRP A 67 -7.08 -11.37 27.55
CA TRP A 67 -6.48 -12.14 26.47
C TRP A 67 -6.51 -11.38 25.14
N ALA A 68 -7.62 -10.72 24.81
CA ALA A 68 -7.72 -9.87 23.62
C ALA A 68 -6.75 -8.69 23.69
N TRP A 69 -6.60 -8.06 24.86
CA TRP A 69 -5.64 -6.97 25.08
C TRP A 69 -4.19 -7.47 24.99
N ILE A 70 -3.86 -8.62 25.58
CA ILE A 70 -2.54 -9.27 25.47
C ILE A 70 -2.26 -9.67 24.02
N VAL A 71 -3.22 -10.27 23.33
CA VAL A 71 -3.10 -10.60 21.90
C VAL A 71 -2.97 -9.33 21.07
N MET A 72 -3.63 -8.24 21.43
CA MET A 72 -3.46 -6.94 20.77
C MET A 72 -2.11 -6.31 21.10
N GLN A 73 -1.52 -6.53 22.27
CA GLN A 73 -0.16 -6.09 22.64
C GLN A 73 0.94 -7.00 22.06
N LEU A 74 0.64 -8.28 21.78
CA LEU A 74 1.56 -9.24 21.18
C LEU A 74 1.48 -9.25 19.65
N ARG A 75 0.29 -9.05 19.06
CA ARG A 75 0.08 -8.88 17.62
C ARG A 75 0.26 -7.43 17.17
N GLY A 76 -0.24 -6.50 17.96
CA GLY A 76 0.13 -5.08 17.95
C GLY A 76 1.25 -4.80 18.92
N GLY A 77 2.15 -5.78 19.11
CA GLY A 77 3.56 -5.50 19.35
C GLY A 77 4.04 -4.80 18.10
N ALA A 78 3.56 -3.56 17.94
CA ALA A 78 3.98 -2.68 16.90
C ALA A 78 5.49 -2.72 17.04
N ILE A 79 6.13 -3.22 16.00
CA ILE A 79 7.31 -2.52 15.55
C ILE A 79 6.76 -1.13 15.26
N THR A 80 6.61 -0.29 16.30
CA THR A 80 6.76 1.14 16.15
C THR A 80 8.12 1.17 15.52
N TRP A 81 8.14 1.30 14.19
CA TRP A 81 9.37 1.45 13.44
C TRP A 81 10.19 2.41 14.27
N GLY A 82 11.24 1.90 14.94
CA GLY A 82 12.16 2.78 15.62
C GLY A 82 12.63 3.76 14.56
N SER A 83 12.86 5.00 14.97
CA SER A 83 13.43 6.09 14.17
C SER A 83 13.70 5.74 12.70
N HIS A 84 13.02 6.37 11.73
CA HIS A 84 13.26 6.35 10.26
C HIS A 84 14.38 5.43 9.72
N ASP A 85 15.62 5.62 10.17
CA ASP A 85 16.77 4.72 10.02
C ASP A 85 16.44 3.21 10.12
N GLN A 86 15.64 2.76 11.11
CA GLN A 86 15.28 1.35 11.25
C GLN A 86 14.36 0.87 10.13
N ALA A 87 13.45 1.73 9.65
CA ALA A 87 12.60 1.42 8.50
C ALA A 87 13.43 1.26 7.22
N ILE A 88 14.37 2.17 6.99
CA ILE A 88 15.30 2.09 5.87
C ILE A 88 16.14 0.81 5.93
N GLU A 89 16.65 0.42 7.09
CA GLU A 89 17.46 -0.80 7.20
C GLU A 89 16.67 -2.09 6.94
N VAL A 90 15.41 -2.17 7.37
CA VAL A 90 14.55 -3.32 7.01
C VAL A 90 14.24 -3.34 5.53
N ILE A 91 13.90 -2.18 4.94
CA ILE A 91 13.66 -2.06 3.49
C ILE A 91 14.92 -2.48 2.72
N ARG A 92 16.09 -1.99 3.11
CA ARG A 92 17.39 -2.37 2.54
C ARG A 92 17.60 -3.88 2.65
N GLY A 93 17.40 -4.45 3.83
CA GLY A 93 17.53 -5.89 4.07
C GLY A 93 16.60 -6.72 3.19
N TRP A 94 15.35 -6.29 3.04
CA TRP A 94 14.39 -6.94 2.14
C TRP A 94 14.83 -6.84 0.68
N LEU A 95 15.23 -5.68 0.18
CA LEU A 95 15.70 -5.49 -1.20
C LEU A 95 16.92 -6.38 -1.52
N VAL A 96 17.89 -6.45 -0.61
CA VAL A 96 19.08 -7.31 -0.76
C VAL A 96 18.69 -8.79 -0.75
N LYS A 97 17.76 -9.20 0.12
CA LYS A 97 17.20 -10.57 0.17
C LYS A 97 16.56 -10.95 -1.17
N GLN A 98 15.88 -9.99 -1.82
CA GLN A 98 15.29 -10.14 -3.15
C GLN A 98 16.29 -10.01 -4.32
N LYS A 99 17.60 -9.96 -4.04
CA LYS A 99 18.69 -9.89 -5.04
C LYS A 99 18.73 -8.58 -5.84
N TYR A 100 18.17 -7.50 -5.32
CA TYR A 100 18.39 -6.17 -5.87
C TYR A 100 19.81 -5.69 -5.59
N GLN A 101 20.37 -4.93 -6.52
CA GLN A 101 21.56 -4.13 -6.26
C GLN A 101 21.12 -2.81 -5.63
N VAL A 102 21.42 -2.63 -4.35
CA VAL A 102 20.96 -1.47 -3.58
C VAL A 102 22.08 -0.45 -3.43
N THR A 103 21.80 0.80 -3.81
CA THR A 103 22.66 1.96 -3.58
C THR A 103 21.89 3.01 -2.81
N GLU A 104 22.53 3.65 -1.84
CA GLU A 104 21.97 4.79 -1.13
C GLU A 104 22.36 6.06 -1.86
N ASN A 105 21.38 6.91 -2.17
CA ASN A 105 21.59 8.14 -2.90
C ASN A 105 21.12 9.32 -2.06
N ALA A 106 21.95 10.36 -1.98
CA ALA A 106 21.52 11.64 -1.45
C ALA A 106 20.67 12.34 -2.53
N VAL A 107 19.38 12.44 -2.29
CA VAL A 107 18.45 13.15 -3.17
C VAL A 107 17.90 14.36 -2.41
N PRO A 108 17.95 15.59 -2.96
CA PRO A 108 17.59 16.80 -2.22
C PRO A 108 16.17 16.80 -1.64
N ASP A 109 15.24 16.11 -2.30
CA ASP A 109 13.81 16.10 -1.97
C ASP A 109 13.42 14.97 -1.02
N TYR A 110 14.36 14.12 -0.60
CA TYR A 110 14.10 12.95 0.25
C TYR A 110 15.04 12.92 1.46
N SER A 111 14.52 12.54 2.63
CA SER A 111 15.35 12.39 3.84
C SER A 111 16.30 11.20 3.72
N HIS A 112 15.83 10.11 3.14
CA HIS A 112 16.60 8.93 2.76
C HIS A 112 16.08 8.38 1.44
N ALA A 113 16.97 7.95 0.54
CA ALA A 113 16.60 7.31 -0.71
C ALA A 113 17.51 6.11 -1.00
N LEU A 114 16.87 4.95 -1.20
CA LEU A 114 17.50 3.72 -1.65
C LEU A 114 17.12 3.49 -3.11
N SER A 115 18.10 3.40 -4.00
CA SER A 115 17.87 2.92 -5.36
C SER A 115 18.16 1.43 -5.44
N ALA A 116 17.21 0.69 -6.00
CA ALA A 116 17.24 -0.75 -6.16
C ALA A 116 17.20 -1.08 -7.66
N ALA A 117 18.30 -1.63 -8.18
CA ALA A 117 18.39 -2.03 -9.58
C ALA A 117 18.16 -3.54 -9.75
N TRP A 118 17.30 -3.92 -10.69
CA TRP A 118 17.11 -5.30 -11.12
C TRP A 118 16.77 -5.39 -12.60
N GLY A 119 17.54 -6.18 -13.36
CA GLY A 119 17.26 -6.43 -14.78
C GLY A 119 17.22 -5.17 -15.67
N GLY A 120 17.95 -4.11 -15.30
CA GLY A 120 17.97 -2.83 -16.02
C GLY A 120 16.91 -1.82 -15.60
N THR A 121 15.97 -2.19 -14.72
CA THR A 121 15.01 -1.27 -14.12
C THR A 121 15.56 -0.75 -12.80
N ILE A 122 15.39 0.55 -12.55
CA ILE A 122 15.74 1.20 -11.28
C ILE A 122 14.43 1.59 -10.58
N SER A 123 14.24 1.06 -9.38
CA SER A 123 13.17 1.49 -8.47
C SER A 123 13.81 2.22 -7.30
N THR A 124 13.28 3.37 -6.94
CA THR A 124 13.75 4.15 -5.80
C THR A 124 12.72 4.05 -4.68
N VAL A 125 13.19 3.76 -3.49
CA VAL A 125 12.39 3.70 -2.27
C VAL A 125 12.90 4.81 -1.35
N ALA A 126 12.05 5.78 -1.07
CA ALA A 126 12.46 7.00 -0.37
C ALA A 126 11.48 7.41 0.71
N LEU A 127 11.98 8.08 1.75
CA LEU A 127 11.15 8.67 2.80
C LEU A 127 10.93 10.16 2.49
N LEU A 128 9.69 10.60 2.60
CA LEU A 128 9.35 12.01 2.40
C LEU A 128 9.78 12.82 3.63
N PRO A 129 10.49 13.95 3.43
CA PRO A 129 10.92 14.80 4.54
C PRO A 129 9.73 15.45 5.25
N ASP A 130 8.68 15.79 4.50
CA ASP A 130 7.47 16.46 5.01
C ASP A 130 6.39 15.49 5.52
N ASP A 131 6.46 14.20 5.13
CA ASP A 131 5.55 13.15 5.59
C ASP A 131 6.33 11.90 6.05
N PRO A 132 6.85 11.92 7.29
CA PRO A 132 7.69 10.85 7.84
C PRO A 132 6.96 9.50 7.97
N LEU A 133 5.62 9.51 7.94
CA LEU A 133 4.81 8.29 8.06
C LEU A 133 4.51 7.65 6.71
N ARG A 134 5.12 8.17 5.63
CA ARG A 134 4.95 7.64 4.28
C ARG A 134 6.26 7.37 3.61
N LEU A 135 6.30 6.21 2.97
CA LEU A 135 7.34 5.80 2.06
C LEU A 135 6.86 6.01 0.63
N VAL A 136 7.71 6.57 -0.22
CA VAL A 136 7.51 6.64 -1.67
C VAL A 136 8.22 5.45 -2.28
N ILE A 137 7.49 4.65 -3.06
CA ILE A 137 8.09 3.69 -3.98
C ILE A 137 7.91 4.24 -5.38
N LEU A 138 9.02 4.58 -6.02
CA LEU A 138 9.13 5.27 -7.29
C LEU A 138 9.77 4.34 -8.31
N SER A 139 9.28 4.35 -9.54
CA SER A 139 10.01 3.89 -10.71
C SER A 139 10.03 5.01 -11.73
N SER A 140 11.23 5.36 -12.18
CA SER A 140 11.46 6.43 -13.16
C SER A 140 12.06 5.85 -14.42
N ARG A 141 11.58 6.30 -15.57
CA ARG A 141 12.18 6.03 -16.86
C ARG A 141 12.63 7.33 -17.51
N ALA A 142 13.92 7.45 -17.73
CA ALA A 142 14.46 8.47 -18.63
C ALA A 142 14.11 8.10 -20.08
N LEU A 143 13.64 9.09 -20.84
CA LEU A 143 13.47 8.98 -22.28
C LEU A 143 14.83 9.20 -22.97
N SER A 144 15.08 8.50 -24.07
CA SER A 144 16.29 8.73 -24.86
C SER A 144 16.27 10.13 -25.48
N THR A 145 17.43 10.71 -25.82
CA THR A 145 17.50 12.02 -26.48
C THR A 145 16.68 12.06 -27.79
N GLU A 146 16.64 10.94 -28.51
CA GLU A 146 15.83 10.76 -29.71
C GLU A 146 14.33 10.84 -29.40
N GLN A 147 13.86 10.06 -28.41
CA GLN A 147 12.48 10.10 -27.94
C GLN A 147 12.05 11.48 -27.43
N GLN A 148 12.94 12.17 -26.72
CA GLN A 148 12.71 13.54 -26.26
C GLN A 148 12.55 14.50 -27.44
N GLY A 149 13.42 14.39 -28.46
CA GLY A 149 13.35 15.19 -29.68
C GLY A 149 12.07 14.93 -30.48
N GLU A 150 11.65 13.67 -30.55
CA GLU A 150 10.39 13.29 -31.19
C GLU A 150 9.17 13.89 -30.49
N ILE A 151 9.07 13.75 -29.16
CA ILE A 151 7.96 14.30 -28.36
C ILE A 151 7.94 15.84 -28.44
N ALA A 152 9.10 16.48 -28.49
CA ALA A 152 9.18 17.93 -28.67
C ALA A 152 8.54 18.36 -30.01
N GLY A 153 8.67 17.53 -31.05
CA GLY A 153 8.03 17.71 -32.35
C GLY A 153 6.56 17.28 -32.42
N TRP A 154 5.96 16.77 -31.33
CA TRP A 154 4.54 16.44 -31.30
C TRP A 154 3.68 17.69 -31.17
N THR A 155 2.46 17.62 -31.69
CA THR A 155 1.41 18.59 -31.42
C THR A 155 0.95 18.48 -29.97
N TYR A 156 0.32 19.54 -29.45
CA TYR A 156 -0.29 19.52 -28.13
C TYR A 156 -1.30 18.38 -27.97
N SER A 157 -2.12 18.11 -29.00
CA SER A 157 -3.11 17.04 -28.99
C SER A 157 -2.51 15.65 -28.88
N GLU A 158 -1.39 15.38 -29.55
CA GLU A 158 -0.68 14.09 -29.47
C GLU A 158 -0.09 13.87 -28.07
N ARG A 159 0.55 14.91 -27.51
CA ARG A 159 1.06 14.86 -26.12
C ARG A 159 -0.06 14.66 -25.11
N ALA A 160 -1.19 15.37 -25.29
CA ALA A 160 -2.35 15.23 -24.42
C ALA A 160 -2.97 13.83 -24.50
N ALA A 161 -3.02 13.23 -25.69
CA ALA A 161 -3.50 11.86 -25.88
C ALA A 161 -2.61 10.84 -25.16
N LEU A 162 -1.27 10.92 -25.33
CA LEU A 162 -0.33 10.05 -24.59
C LEU A 162 -0.53 10.18 -23.07
N LEU A 163 -0.57 11.40 -22.56
CA LEU A 163 -0.77 11.65 -21.12
C LEU A 163 -2.12 11.13 -20.63
N HIS A 164 -3.16 11.23 -21.45
CA HIS A 164 -4.49 10.72 -21.12
C HIS A 164 -4.51 9.19 -21.04
N ASP A 165 -3.90 8.51 -22.03
CA ASP A 165 -3.78 7.06 -22.07
C ASP A 165 -2.98 6.55 -20.87
N LEU A 166 -1.86 7.21 -20.54
CA LEU A 166 -1.07 6.90 -19.35
C LEU A 166 -1.89 7.04 -18.08
N ARG A 167 -2.64 8.14 -17.91
CA ARG A 167 -3.49 8.34 -16.72
C ARG A 167 -4.54 7.23 -16.57
N ILE A 168 -5.21 6.85 -17.66
CA ILE A 168 -6.24 5.80 -17.62
C ILE A 168 -5.61 4.46 -17.23
N GLU A 169 -4.51 4.08 -17.89
CA GLU A 169 -3.88 2.78 -17.67
C GLU A 169 -3.27 2.68 -16.27
N LEU A 170 -2.61 3.74 -15.79
CA LEU A 170 -1.97 3.76 -14.48
C LEU A 170 -2.97 3.85 -13.32
N ALA A 171 -4.12 4.51 -13.52
CA ALA A 171 -5.19 4.54 -12.53
C ALA A 171 -5.71 3.14 -12.17
N ARG A 172 -5.64 2.16 -13.09
CA ARG A 172 -6.04 0.75 -12.84
C ARG A 172 -5.16 0.06 -11.80
N PHE A 173 -3.93 0.53 -11.63
CA PHE A 173 -3.00 0.01 -10.64
C PHE A 173 -3.07 0.77 -9.31
N GLY A 174 -3.83 1.88 -9.25
CA GLY A 174 -3.90 2.72 -8.06
C GLY A 174 -2.59 3.43 -7.74
N VAL A 175 -1.75 3.67 -8.76
CA VAL A 175 -0.48 4.40 -8.60
C VAL A 175 -0.62 5.84 -9.08
N LEU A 176 0.24 6.69 -8.57
CA LEU A 176 0.40 8.07 -9.01
C LEU A 176 1.37 8.15 -10.18
N PHE A 177 1.19 9.19 -10.98
CA PHE A 177 1.95 9.43 -12.19
C PHE A 177 2.44 10.88 -12.19
N ASP A 178 3.73 11.04 -12.50
CA ASP A 178 4.37 12.32 -12.73
C ASP A 178 5.25 12.22 -13.98
N GLY A 179 5.35 13.29 -14.75
CA GLY A 179 5.93 13.25 -16.10
C GLY A 179 5.19 14.13 -17.10
N ALA A 180 4.46 15.14 -16.63
CA ALA A 180 3.83 16.15 -17.47
C ALA A 180 4.68 17.42 -17.61
N ASP A 181 5.92 17.40 -17.12
CA ASP A 181 6.79 18.58 -17.10
C ASP A 181 7.43 18.79 -18.48
N GLU A 182 7.39 20.03 -18.98
CA GLU A 182 8.17 20.44 -20.14
C GLU A 182 9.56 20.90 -19.69
N PRO A 183 10.65 20.38 -20.29
CA PRO A 183 10.70 19.37 -21.34
C PRO A 183 10.46 17.94 -20.83
N PHE A 184 9.80 17.13 -21.66
CA PHE A 184 9.43 15.74 -21.39
C PHE A 184 10.67 14.84 -21.33
N ARG A 185 11.34 14.79 -20.17
CA ARG A 185 12.63 14.10 -19.99
C ARG A 185 12.49 12.71 -19.41
N GLU A 186 11.57 12.59 -18.47
CA GLU A 186 11.37 11.37 -17.72
C GLU A 186 9.90 11.18 -17.40
N VAL A 187 9.54 9.92 -17.22
CA VAL A 187 8.21 9.52 -16.79
C VAL A 187 8.37 8.74 -15.51
N ARG A 188 7.62 9.14 -14.49
CA ARG A 188 7.70 8.60 -13.13
C ARG A 188 6.35 8.02 -12.73
N VAL A 189 6.38 6.82 -12.18
CA VAL A 189 5.24 6.19 -11.53
C VAL A 189 5.61 5.91 -10.09
N TYR A 190 4.71 6.21 -9.17
CA TYR A 190 5.00 6.03 -7.75
C TYR A 190 3.75 5.68 -6.95
N ASP A 191 3.97 5.03 -5.82
CA ASP A 191 2.94 4.77 -4.82
C ASP A 191 3.40 5.33 -3.46
N LEU A 192 2.42 5.75 -2.66
CA LEU A 192 2.62 6.27 -1.31
C LEU A 192 2.19 5.21 -0.31
N VAL A 193 3.16 4.65 0.39
CA VAL A 193 2.98 3.54 1.30
C VAL A 193 2.93 4.05 2.73
N PRO A 194 1.80 3.87 3.45
CA PRO A 194 1.73 4.25 4.86
C PRO A 194 2.62 3.31 5.69
N LEU A 195 3.40 3.90 6.58
CA LEU A 195 4.19 3.19 7.60
C LEU A 195 3.35 3.04 8.87
N ASP A 196 2.22 2.35 8.74
CA ASP A 196 1.35 2.01 9.85
C ASP A 196 1.85 0.77 10.62
N PRO A 197 1.27 0.42 11.78
CA PRO A 197 1.68 -0.76 12.54
C PRO A 197 1.49 -2.10 11.80
N ASP A 198 0.68 -2.14 10.74
CA ASP A 198 0.43 -3.33 9.93
C ASP A 198 1.44 -3.47 8.77
N PHE A 199 2.23 -2.42 8.49
CA PHE A 199 3.26 -2.42 7.46
C PHE A 199 4.36 -3.46 7.76
N ASN A 200 4.62 -4.31 6.78
CA ASN A 200 5.55 -5.44 6.90
C ASN A 200 6.19 -5.79 5.53
N GLU A 201 7.10 -6.78 5.51
CA GLU A 201 7.79 -7.22 4.27
C GLU A 201 6.81 -7.61 3.13
N GLN A 202 5.67 -8.21 3.46
CA GLN A 202 4.67 -8.60 2.46
C GLN A 202 3.96 -7.36 1.88
N ALA A 203 3.58 -6.42 2.74
CA ALA A 203 3.01 -5.16 2.30
C ALA A 203 3.99 -4.41 1.37
N LEU A 204 5.26 -4.30 1.78
CA LEU A 204 6.33 -3.72 0.96
C LEU A 204 6.44 -4.42 -0.40
N ALA A 205 6.41 -5.76 -0.42
CA ALA A 205 6.44 -6.54 -1.65
C ALA A 205 5.24 -6.24 -2.57
N ASP A 206 4.04 -6.16 -2.01
CA ASP A 206 2.81 -5.90 -2.75
C ASP A 206 2.82 -4.50 -3.39
N PHE A 207 3.20 -3.47 -2.62
CA PHE A 207 3.35 -2.10 -3.12
C PHE A 207 4.45 -2.01 -4.19
N HIS A 208 5.60 -2.63 -3.95
CA HIS A 208 6.70 -2.64 -4.91
C HIS A 208 6.31 -3.34 -6.23
N MET A 209 5.63 -4.48 -6.15
CA MET A 209 5.15 -5.21 -7.33
C MET A 209 4.06 -4.45 -8.09
N ARG A 210 3.23 -3.68 -7.40
CA ARG A 210 2.23 -2.81 -8.03
C ARG A 210 2.89 -1.70 -8.84
N VAL A 211 3.82 -0.95 -8.25
CA VAL A 211 4.60 0.09 -8.96
C VAL A 211 5.32 -0.50 -10.16
N ARG A 212 5.92 -1.68 -9.98
CA ARG A 212 6.62 -2.38 -11.07
C ARG A 212 5.72 -2.82 -12.22
N ARG A 213 4.51 -3.32 -11.93
CA ARG A 213 3.53 -3.65 -12.98
C ARG A 213 3.07 -2.40 -13.71
N ALA A 214 2.87 -1.30 -12.98
CA ALA A 214 2.52 -0.03 -13.58
C ALA A 214 3.65 0.52 -14.48
N ASP A 215 4.91 0.38 -14.09
CA ASP A 215 6.07 0.72 -14.92
C ASP A 215 6.11 -0.07 -16.24
N LEU A 216 5.83 -1.38 -16.19
CA LEU A 216 5.73 -2.20 -17.41
C LEU A 216 4.63 -1.72 -18.36
N VAL A 217 3.48 -1.33 -17.83
CA VAL A 217 2.37 -0.78 -18.64
C VAL A 217 2.71 0.60 -19.17
N MET A 218 3.28 1.47 -18.34
CA MET A 218 3.81 2.77 -18.78
C MET A 218 4.79 2.60 -19.95
N ASN A 219 5.73 1.65 -19.83
CA ASN A 219 6.68 1.33 -20.89
C ASN A 219 5.97 0.90 -22.18
N ALA A 220 4.97 0.02 -22.09
CA ALA A 220 4.22 -0.43 -23.25
C ALA A 220 3.43 0.71 -23.92
N VAL A 221 2.78 1.58 -23.14
CA VAL A 221 2.03 2.73 -23.65
C VAL A 221 2.96 3.74 -24.33
N VAL A 222 4.07 4.09 -23.68
CA VAL A 222 5.07 5.01 -24.24
C VAL A 222 5.65 4.44 -25.53
N SER A 223 6.05 3.16 -25.54
CA SER A 223 6.63 2.53 -26.74
C SER A 223 5.63 2.47 -27.89
N LYS A 224 4.36 2.10 -27.61
CA LYS A 224 3.29 2.08 -28.61
C LYS A 224 3.06 3.47 -29.23
N ALA A 225 3.16 4.54 -28.44
CA ALA A 225 2.98 5.90 -28.96
C ALA A 225 4.06 6.27 -29.98
N PHE A 226 5.28 5.76 -29.82
CA PHE A 226 6.36 5.91 -30.80
C PHE A 226 6.14 5.01 -32.04
N ASP A 227 5.80 3.72 -31.85
CA ASP A 227 5.61 2.76 -32.96
C ASP A 227 4.46 3.15 -33.91
N VAL A 228 3.34 3.67 -33.38
CA VAL A 228 2.20 4.09 -34.19
C VAL A 228 2.57 5.23 -35.14
N ARG A 229 3.52 6.08 -34.74
CA ARG A 229 3.98 7.21 -35.55
C ARG A 229 4.89 6.77 -36.68
N ASP A 230 5.77 5.81 -36.45
CA ASP A 230 6.59 5.22 -37.52
C ASP A 230 5.71 4.61 -38.61
N THR A 231 4.57 4.03 -38.22
CA THR A 231 3.60 3.46 -39.15
C THR A 231 2.82 4.53 -39.94
N GLN A 232 2.53 5.68 -39.33
CA GLN A 232 1.89 6.82 -40.01
C GLN A 232 2.87 7.65 -40.85
N SER A 233 4.16 7.62 -40.52
CA SER A 233 5.24 8.33 -41.21
C SER A 233 5.88 7.49 -42.32
N ALA A 234 5.61 6.18 -42.36
CA ALA A 234 5.94 5.34 -43.48
C ALA A 234 5.28 5.93 -44.73
N PRO A 235 6.04 6.21 -45.82
CA PRO A 235 5.44 6.68 -47.05
C PRO A 235 4.38 5.65 -47.44
N ALA A 236 3.13 6.11 -47.57
CA ALA A 236 2.05 5.30 -48.12
C ALA A 236 2.62 4.58 -49.33
N PHE A 237 2.69 3.24 -49.26
CA PHE A 237 3.22 2.39 -50.30
C PHE A 237 2.75 2.98 -51.62
N ALA A 238 3.66 3.61 -52.36
CA ALA A 238 3.29 4.31 -53.58
C ALA A 238 2.63 3.25 -54.44
N LEU A 239 1.30 3.36 -54.59
CA LEU A 239 0.57 2.48 -55.48
C LEU A 239 1.35 2.49 -56.79
N PRO A 240 1.77 1.34 -57.31
CA PRO A 240 2.46 1.31 -58.58
C PRO A 240 1.62 2.14 -59.55
N PRO A 241 2.24 3.02 -60.36
CA PRO A 241 1.50 3.86 -61.28
C PRO A 241 0.52 2.97 -62.04
N ALA A 242 -0.74 3.40 -62.11
CA ALA A 242 -1.77 2.66 -62.82
C ALA A 242 -1.19 2.27 -64.19
N PRO A 243 -1.30 1.00 -64.61
CA PRO A 243 -0.73 0.58 -65.89
C PRO A 243 -1.25 1.51 -66.97
N ASP A 244 -0.31 2.08 -67.74
CA ASP A 244 -0.63 2.98 -68.84
C ASP A 244 -1.73 2.35 -69.68
N SER A 245 -2.71 3.19 -70.07
CA SER A 245 -3.90 2.80 -70.82
C SER A 245 -3.56 1.81 -71.94
N PRO A 246 -4.40 0.79 -72.18
CA PRO A 246 -4.13 -0.23 -73.18
C PRO A 246 -3.86 0.43 -74.53
N ALA A 247 -2.73 0.05 -75.13
CA ALA A 247 -2.30 0.50 -76.44
C ALA A 247 -3.45 0.36 -77.46
N ASP A 248 -3.64 1.41 -78.24
CA ASP A 248 -4.55 1.45 -79.39
C ASP A 248 -4.40 0.17 -80.21
N LEU A 249 -5.46 -0.65 -80.23
CA LEU A 249 -5.55 -1.79 -81.14
C LEU A 249 -5.73 -1.25 -82.56
N PRO A 250 -4.98 -1.78 -83.55
CA PRO A 250 -5.10 -1.34 -84.93
C PRO A 250 -6.50 -1.69 -85.45
N SER A 251 -7.18 -0.69 -86.01
CA SER A 251 -8.45 -0.81 -86.71
C SER A 251 -8.29 -1.77 -87.89
N GLU A 252 -8.98 -2.91 -87.86
CA GLU A 252 -9.17 -3.76 -89.05
C GLU A 252 -10.09 -3.02 -90.03
N GLU A 253 -9.59 -2.84 -91.26
CA GLU A 253 -10.37 -2.40 -92.41
C GLU A 253 -11.40 -3.48 -92.79
N LEU A 254 -12.67 -3.08 -92.85
CA LEU A 254 -13.74 -3.74 -93.60
C LEU A 254 -14.54 -2.69 -94.38
#